data_AF-A0A9X7S8A9-F1
#
_entry.id   AF-A0A9X7S8A9-F1
#
_cell.length_a   1.000
_cell.length_b   1.000
_cell.length_c   1.000
_cell.angle_alpha   90.00
_cell.angle_beta   90.00
_cell.angle_gamma   90.00
#
_symmetry.space_group_name_H-M   'P 1'
#
loop_
_entity.id
_entity.type
_entity.pdbx_description
1 polymer ?
#
loop_
_entity_poly.entity_id
_entity_poly.type
_entity_poly.pdbx_seq_one_letter_code
_entity_poly.pdbx_strand_id
1 'polypeptide(L)'
;MKLLSDLLSTMSKIRFSWLLKASVFQLLFVTIANFVLSEFFYIILGVTGQYHLDKDNFFTFLKNPLALALLFLYLLLFAAFIHLEFFALYRIIADQEISVRGIKKRFSYYLKRIWKTFSGYQLILFVGYVLLTIPVLHLGLSSVITEKLYIPEFIVGELSKTATTKYLLYVAFAFLFYLNLRLIYFLPLLAIKHRTVKEAMVESWQRTKRYQFSLVIRLLAVSAVTFLFSSTVISIVLALVYFFNPSGNQVIIQTISLTIIWELIFFATIFLKLCSAIILKENIAPQKEWYHPKKVTKRTKGYAFLFVLLTLGFAYQSLERLAFFQTPTPKAVIAHRGLVSAGVENSLKALEGAKKAKSDYVELDLILTKDNRFVVSHDNHLKRLAGLDEDIRHLTLSEVEQLRIQQGKFSSHFVSFETFYKRAKNLKMPLLIELKPTGSEPNNYVDLFLEEYHRLGISKENKVMSLNLKVMEAIKKKDPAITAGYVIPIQFGLFGDETVDFYVIEDFSYRSYLSTQAFWKNKEVYVWTINDSSRIEHYLLKPIQGIITDKPGLTRYLAKDLKKDTSYFDRLIRIISSLY
;
A
#
# COMPACT_ATOMS: atom_id res chain seq x y z
N MET A 1 9.76 12.50 -36.01
CA MET A 1 10.96 13.37 -35.86
C MET A 1 10.74 14.55 -34.92
N LYS A 2 9.73 15.42 -35.12
CA LYS A 2 9.50 16.60 -34.26
C LYS A 2 9.31 16.31 -32.76
N LEU A 3 8.55 15.27 -32.41
CA LEU A 3 8.37 14.85 -31.01
C LEU A 3 9.71 14.46 -30.36
N LEU A 4 10.55 13.72 -31.08
CA LEU A 4 11.85 13.27 -30.58
C LEU A 4 12.82 14.44 -30.39
N SER A 5 12.85 15.40 -31.32
CA SER A 5 13.67 16.62 -31.16
C SER A 5 13.21 17.47 -29.98
N ASP A 6 11.89 17.60 -29.76
CA ASP A 6 11.33 18.36 -28.63
C ASP A 6 11.64 17.67 -27.28
N LEU A 7 11.61 16.34 -27.24
CA LEU A 7 11.99 15.54 -26.07
C LEU A 7 13.47 15.68 -25.74
N LEU A 8 14.36 15.50 -26.73
CA LEU A 8 15.81 15.67 -26.56
C LEU A 8 16.17 17.11 -26.14
N SER A 9 15.48 18.11 -26.68
CA SER A 9 15.60 19.51 -26.25
C SER A 9 15.18 19.69 -24.79
N THR A 10 14.11 19.03 -24.34
CA THR A 10 13.66 19.07 -22.94
C THR A 10 14.67 18.42 -22.00
N MET A 11 15.13 17.22 -22.35
CA MET A 11 16.09 16.45 -21.54
C MET A 11 17.45 17.14 -21.45
N SER A 12 17.93 17.72 -22.55
CA SER A 12 19.22 18.45 -22.58
C SER A 12 19.21 19.76 -21.78
N LYS A 13 18.05 20.33 -21.45
CA LYS A 13 17.95 21.48 -20.54
C LYS A 13 18.33 21.11 -19.10
N ILE A 14 18.20 19.84 -18.70
CA ILE A 14 18.47 19.40 -17.34
C ILE A 14 19.97 19.40 -17.07
N ARG A 15 20.39 20.32 -16.21
CA ARG A 15 21.78 20.38 -15.73
C ARG A 15 21.97 19.37 -14.61
N PHE A 16 23.14 18.72 -14.56
CA PHE A 16 23.52 17.82 -13.46
C PHE A 16 23.42 18.50 -12.07
N SER A 17 23.70 19.81 -11.99
CA SER A 17 23.53 20.58 -10.77
C SER A 17 22.08 20.73 -10.32
N TRP A 18 21.11 20.73 -11.23
CA TRP A 18 19.68 20.73 -10.89
C TRP A 18 19.25 19.37 -10.38
N LEU A 19 19.71 18.30 -11.04
CA LEU A 19 19.46 16.93 -10.62
C LEU A 19 19.93 16.70 -9.19
N LEU A 20 21.20 17.02 -8.87
CA LEU A 20 21.73 16.90 -7.52
C LEU A 20 21.00 17.75 -6.47
N LYS A 21 20.68 19.00 -6.78
CA LYS A 21 19.93 19.88 -5.86
C LYS A 21 18.53 19.33 -5.59
N ALA A 22 17.84 18.86 -6.62
CA ALA A 22 16.51 18.26 -6.50
C ALA A 22 16.57 16.94 -5.71
N SER A 23 17.58 16.11 -5.95
CA SER A 23 17.81 14.87 -5.20
C SER A 23 17.99 15.12 -3.69
N VAL A 24 18.90 16.02 -3.32
CA VAL A 24 19.12 16.36 -1.90
C VAL A 24 17.90 17.00 -1.28
N PHE A 25 17.27 17.92 -2.00
CA PHE A 25 16.03 18.53 -1.54
C PHE A 25 14.98 17.44 -1.28
N GLN A 26 14.74 16.54 -2.22
CA GLN A 26 13.71 15.50 -2.09
C GLN A 26 14.00 14.53 -0.94
N LEU A 27 15.25 14.12 -0.75
CA LEU A 27 15.63 13.26 0.38
C LEU A 27 15.43 13.95 1.73
N LEU A 28 15.95 15.16 1.91
CA LEU A 28 15.75 15.92 3.14
C LEU A 28 14.27 16.23 3.37
N PHE A 29 13.56 16.58 2.30
CA PHE A 29 12.16 16.95 2.33
C PHE A 29 11.28 15.77 2.74
N VAL A 30 11.44 14.58 2.14
CA VAL A 30 10.67 13.40 2.52
C VAL A 30 10.96 12.97 3.95
N THR A 31 12.21 13.03 4.40
CA THR A 31 12.57 12.71 5.79
C THR A 31 11.92 13.67 6.77
N ILE A 32 12.04 14.98 6.54
CA ILE A 32 11.44 16.01 7.41
C ILE A 32 9.92 15.93 7.37
N ALA A 33 9.31 15.84 6.19
CA ALA A 33 7.85 15.79 6.05
C ALA A 33 7.28 14.54 6.74
N ASN A 34 7.89 13.37 6.53
CA ASN A 34 7.44 12.14 7.19
C ASN A 34 7.60 12.23 8.71
N PHE A 35 8.72 12.74 9.21
CA PHE A 35 8.92 12.91 10.66
C PHE A 35 7.86 13.86 11.24
N VAL A 36 7.72 15.06 10.67
CA VAL A 36 6.78 16.07 11.18
C VAL A 36 5.34 15.58 11.11
N LEU A 37 4.92 14.98 9.99
CA LEU A 37 3.56 14.44 9.85
C LEU A 37 3.34 13.26 10.82
N SER A 38 4.29 12.34 10.93
CA SER A 38 4.22 11.21 11.88
C SER A 38 4.08 11.69 13.32
N GLU A 39 5.00 12.53 13.80
CA GLU A 39 4.98 13.04 15.17
C GLU A 39 3.71 13.83 15.44
N PHE A 40 3.26 14.66 14.49
CA PHE A 40 2.03 15.40 14.68
C PHE A 40 0.82 14.48 14.73
N PHE A 41 0.77 13.44 13.91
CA PHE A 41 -0.27 12.41 13.98
C PHE A 41 -0.26 11.69 15.34
N TYR A 42 0.91 11.29 15.86
CA TYR A 42 0.99 10.67 17.20
C TYR A 42 0.60 11.62 18.33
N ILE A 43 0.91 12.92 18.24
CA ILE A 43 0.41 13.93 19.18
C ILE A 43 -1.12 13.98 19.16
N ILE A 44 -1.72 13.93 17.97
CA ILE A 44 -3.20 13.91 17.83
C ILE A 44 -3.78 12.69 18.55
N LEU A 45 -3.19 11.51 18.36
CA LEU A 45 -3.61 10.29 19.05
C LEU A 45 -3.48 10.45 20.57
N GLY A 46 -2.30 10.85 21.07
CA GLY A 46 -2.04 10.99 22.50
C GLY A 46 -2.96 12.00 23.20
N VAL A 47 -3.19 13.18 22.59
CA VAL A 47 -4.07 14.22 23.15
C VAL A 47 -5.54 13.79 23.15
N THR A 48 -5.94 12.91 22.22
CA THR A 48 -7.31 12.38 22.14
C THR A 48 -7.50 11.10 22.94
N GLY A 49 -6.47 10.65 23.69
CA GLY A 49 -6.50 9.44 24.49
C GLY A 49 -6.53 8.15 23.66
N GLN A 50 -6.04 8.20 22.43
CA GLN A 50 -5.96 7.06 21.51
C GLN A 50 -4.50 6.64 21.32
N TYR A 51 -4.25 5.34 21.15
CA TYR A 51 -2.92 4.81 20.77
C TYR A 51 -2.82 4.51 19.27
N HIS A 52 -3.97 4.38 18.61
CA HIS A 52 -4.10 4.07 17.20
C HIS A 52 -5.43 4.58 16.64
N LEU A 53 -5.57 4.50 15.32
CA LEU A 53 -6.87 4.55 14.64
C LEU A 53 -7.10 3.24 13.90
N ASP A 54 -8.27 2.66 14.14
CA ASP A 54 -8.77 1.46 13.49
C ASP A 54 -10.28 1.59 13.21
N LYS A 55 -10.92 0.52 12.74
CA LYS A 55 -12.36 0.55 12.43
C LYS A 55 -13.25 0.79 13.65
N ASP A 56 -12.80 0.44 14.86
CA ASP A 56 -13.61 0.43 16.07
C ASP A 56 -13.60 1.80 16.75
N ASN A 57 -12.51 2.55 16.66
CA ASN A 57 -12.39 3.87 17.27
C ASN A 57 -12.47 5.06 16.29
N PHE A 58 -12.43 4.84 14.97
CA PHE A 58 -12.42 5.92 13.97
C PHE A 58 -13.59 6.90 14.11
N PHE A 59 -14.82 6.41 14.27
CA PHE A 59 -15.98 7.30 14.44
C PHE A 59 -15.99 8.03 15.78
N THR A 60 -15.50 7.39 16.84
CA THR A 60 -15.34 8.02 18.16
C THR A 60 -14.31 9.15 18.09
N PHE A 61 -13.21 8.92 17.36
CA PHE A 61 -12.20 9.92 17.08
C PHE A 61 -12.79 11.13 16.33
N LEU A 62 -13.60 10.91 15.28
CA LEU A 62 -14.22 12.00 14.53
C LEU A 62 -15.28 12.79 15.33
N LYS A 63 -15.87 12.22 16.38
CA LYS A 63 -16.79 12.94 17.27
C LYS A 63 -16.08 13.86 18.26
N ASN A 64 -14.77 13.69 18.46
CA ASN A 64 -14.00 14.53 19.37
C ASN A 64 -13.66 15.89 18.69
N PRO A 65 -14.15 17.03 19.23
CA PRO A 65 -13.94 18.34 18.58
C PRO A 65 -12.47 18.76 18.53
N LEU A 66 -11.66 18.37 19.53
CA LEU A 66 -10.23 18.62 19.54
C LEU A 66 -9.52 17.77 18.48
N ALA A 67 -9.93 16.51 18.31
CA ALA A 67 -9.43 15.64 17.25
C ALA A 67 -9.68 16.25 15.87
N LEU A 68 -10.89 16.75 15.61
CA LEU A 68 -11.24 17.40 14.34
C LEU A 68 -10.42 18.67 14.09
N ALA A 69 -10.24 19.50 15.11
CA ALA A 69 -9.44 20.73 15.00
C ALA A 69 -7.97 20.41 14.68
N LEU A 70 -7.39 19.43 15.36
CA LEU A 70 -6.00 19.02 15.10
C LEU A 70 -5.86 18.27 13.77
N LEU A 71 -6.85 17.47 13.37
CA LEU A 71 -6.88 16.81 12.05
C LEU A 71 -6.94 17.86 10.93
N PHE A 72 -7.71 18.94 11.11
CA PHE A 72 -7.70 20.06 10.17
C PHE A 72 -6.31 20.69 10.04
N LEU A 73 -5.62 20.92 11.17
CA LEU A 73 -4.23 21.41 11.16
C LEU A 73 -3.28 20.42 10.48
N TYR A 74 -3.47 19.12 10.70
CA TYR A 74 -2.69 18.06 10.06
C TYR A 74 -2.87 18.09 8.54
N LEU A 75 -4.12 18.19 8.06
CA LEU A 75 -4.42 18.30 6.63
C LEU A 75 -3.87 19.59 6.02
N LEU A 76 -3.90 20.70 6.76
CA LEU A 76 -3.28 21.96 6.34
C LEU A 76 -1.76 21.82 6.20
N LEU A 77 -1.11 21.16 7.16
CA LEU A 77 0.32 20.88 7.15
C LEU A 77 0.71 19.94 6.01
N PHE A 78 -0.09 18.89 5.78
CA PHE A 78 0.06 17.96 4.67
C PHE A 78 -0.05 18.67 3.32
N ALA A 79 -1.07 19.51 3.12
CA ALA A 79 -1.24 20.32 1.91
C ALA A 79 -0.08 21.31 1.72
N ALA A 80 0.40 21.90 2.83
CA ALA A 80 1.54 22.80 2.82
C ALA A 80 2.82 22.10 2.34
N PHE A 81 3.11 20.90 2.83
CA PHE A 81 4.25 20.13 2.37
C PHE A 81 4.18 19.84 0.88
N ILE A 82 3.07 19.28 0.38
CA ILE A 82 2.91 18.99 -1.06
C ILE A 82 3.15 20.26 -1.88
N HIS A 83 2.55 21.39 -1.48
CA HIS A 83 2.77 22.66 -2.18
C HIS A 83 4.23 23.14 -2.11
N LEU A 84 4.91 22.97 -0.97
CA LEU A 84 6.32 23.32 -0.79
C LEU A 84 7.25 22.49 -1.70
N GLU A 85 6.96 21.19 -1.85
CA GLU A 85 7.70 20.29 -2.74
C GLU A 85 7.74 20.84 -4.17
N PHE A 86 6.55 21.06 -4.76
CA PHE A 86 6.45 21.55 -6.12
C PHE A 86 7.00 22.97 -6.25
N PHE A 87 6.75 23.84 -5.27
CA PHE A 87 7.33 25.19 -5.25
C PHE A 87 8.87 25.16 -5.32
N ALA A 88 9.52 24.28 -4.55
CA ALA A 88 10.97 24.13 -4.57
C ALA A 88 11.47 23.55 -5.91
N LEU A 89 10.82 22.51 -6.45
CA LEU A 89 11.18 21.92 -7.75
C LEU A 89 11.15 22.96 -8.89
N TYR A 90 10.08 23.75 -8.98
CA TYR A 90 9.97 24.80 -10.01
C TYR A 90 11.01 25.92 -9.83
N ARG A 91 11.42 26.21 -8.60
CA ARG A 91 12.49 27.18 -8.31
C ARG A 91 13.87 26.66 -8.68
N ILE A 92 14.14 25.37 -8.49
CA ILE A 92 15.38 24.72 -8.93
C ILE A 92 15.50 24.82 -10.45
N ILE A 93 14.42 24.54 -11.19
CA ILE A 93 14.37 24.65 -12.66
C ILE A 93 14.54 26.11 -13.13
N ALA A 94 14.10 27.09 -12.33
CA ALA A 94 14.30 28.51 -12.63
C ALA A 94 15.73 29.02 -12.36
N ASP A 95 16.67 28.15 -11.95
CA ASP A 95 18.09 28.44 -11.69
C ASP A 95 18.35 29.65 -10.78
N GLN A 96 17.40 29.98 -9.91
CA GLN A 96 17.60 31.05 -8.94
C GLN A 96 18.53 30.52 -7.86
N GLU A 97 19.77 31.01 -7.80
CA GLU A 97 20.68 30.74 -6.69
C GLU A 97 19.93 30.91 -5.36
N ILE A 98 19.78 29.80 -4.65
CA ILE A 98 19.10 29.77 -3.37
C ILE A 98 20.14 30.17 -2.31
N SER A 99 20.33 31.47 -2.10
CA SER A 99 21.15 31.95 -0.97
C SER A 99 20.36 31.78 0.34
N VAL A 100 21.04 31.47 1.44
CA VAL A 100 20.39 31.26 2.76
C VAL A 100 19.57 32.48 3.22
N ARG A 101 20.03 33.71 2.93
CA ARG A 101 19.25 34.94 3.19
C ARG A 101 18.04 35.08 2.26
N GLY A 102 18.17 34.64 1.01
CA GLY A 102 17.06 34.57 0.05
C GLY A 102 16.00 33.54 0.46
N ILE A 103 16.41 32.41 1.07
CA ILE A 103 15.50 31.40 1.63
C ILE A 103 14.62 32.02 2.71
N LYS A 104 15.20 32.69 3.72
CA LYS A 104 14.41 33.26 4.83
C LYS A 104 13.34 34.23 4.34
N LYS A 105 13.69 35.21 3.48
CA LYS A 105 12.72 36.18 2.93
C LYS A 105 11.63 35.52 2.09
N ARG A 106 11.99 34.51 1.28
CA ARG A 106 11.04 33.77 0.44
C ARG A 106 10.15 32.83 1.27
N PHE A 107 10.68 32.24 2.33
CA PHE A 107 9.96 31.37 3.24
C PHE A 107 8.95 32.16 4.09
N SER A 108 9.33 33.33 4.62
CA SER A 108 8.37 34.22 5.29
C SER A 108 7.25 34.69 4.36
N TYR A 109 7.57 34.93 3.09
CA TYR A 109 6.57 35.27 2.08
C TYR A 109 5.64 34.09 1.75
N TYR A 110 6.21 32.89 1.64
CA TYR A 110 5.47 31.65 1.44
C TYR A 110 4.48 31.39 2.60
N LEU A 111 4.94 31.50 3.86
CA LEU A 111 4.11 31.32 5.06
C LEU A 111 2.94 32.32 5.12
N LYS A 112 3.16 33.59 4.78
CA LYS A 112 2.06 34.57 4.74
C LYS A 112 0.99 34.22 3.72
N ARG A 113 1.34 33.50 2.66
CA ARG A 113 0.46 33.24 1.51
C ARG A 113 -0.22 31.89 1.58
N ILE A 114 0.38 30.92 2.25
CA ILE A 114 -0.16 29.56 2.38
C ILE A 114 -1.53 29.53 3.04
N TRP A 115 -1.72 30.38 4.05
CA TRP A 115 -3.00 30.55 4.71
C TRP A 115 -4.07 30.97 3.71
N LYS A 116 -3.79 31.96 2.85
CA LYS A 116 -4.71 32.40 1.79
C LYS A 116 -4.96 31.31 0.73
N THR A 117 -3.96 30.46 0.44
CA THR A 117 -4.10 29.38 -0.54
C THR A 117 -5.05 28.28 -0.05
N PHE A 118 -4.97 27.92 1.23
CA PHE A 118 -5.69 26.76 1.80
C PHE A 118 -6.80 27.10 2.81
N SER A 119 -7.02 28.37 3.16
CA SER A 119 -8.05 28.75 4.15
C SER A 119 -9.46 28.31 3.73
N GLY A 120 -10.25 27.85 4.70
CA GLY A 120 -11.66 27.49 4.53
C GLY A 120 -11.86 26.29 3.59
N TYR A 121 -12.82 26.39 2.68
CA TYR A 121 -13.18 25.31 1.76
C TYR A 121 -12.07 24.96 0.74
N GLN A 122 -11.05 25.81 0.60
CA GLN A 122 -9.92 25.56 -0.30
C GLN A 122 -9.11 24.32 0.13
N LEU A 123 -8.96 24.08 1.44
CA LEU A 123 -8.32 22.87 1.95
C LEU A 123 -9.11 21.62 1.56
N ILE A 124 -10.44 21.67 1.67
CA ILE A 124 -11.32 20.55 1.31
C ILE A 124 -11.18 20.22 -0.19
N LEU A 125 -11.16 21.24 -1.06
CA LEU A 125 -10.93 21.06 -2.49
C LEU A 125 -9.55 20.44 -2.78
N PHE A 126 -8.51 20.85 -2.04
CA PHE A 126 -7.16 20.30 -2.21
C PHE A 126 -7.09 18.84 -1.75
N VAL A 127 -7.66 18.51 -0.59
CA VAL A 127 -7.73 17.13 -0.09
C VAL A 127 -8.54 16.26 -1.08
N GLY A 128 -9.66 16.77 -1.60
CA GLY A 128 -10.42 16.11 -2.66
C GLY A 128 -9.60 15.86 -3.93
N TYR A 129 -8.74 16.81 -4.33
CA TYR A 129 -7.79 16.60 -5.42
C TYR A 129 -6.78 15.49 -5.09
N VAL A 130 -6.19 15.46 -3.90
CA VAL A 130 -5.24 14.40 -3.50
C VAL A 130 -5.91 13.03 -3.54
N LEU A 131 -7.12 12.90 -2.97
CA LEU A 131 -7.88 11.64 -3.01
C LEU A 131 -8.18 11.19 -4.44
N LEU A 132 -8.54 12.13 -5.32
CA LEU A 132 -8.78 11.88 -6.73
C LEU A 132 -7.52 11.37 -7.45
N THR A 133 -6.32 11.74 -6.99
CA THR A 133 -5.06 11.30 -7.61
C THR A 133 -4.66 9.88 -7.23
N ILE A 134 -5.16 9.33 -6.11
CA ILE A 134 -4.74 8.01 -5.57
C ILE A 134 -4.72 6.90 -6.63
N PRO A 135 -5.77 6.69 -7.45
CA PRO A 135 -5.77 5.61 -8.44
C PRO A 135 -4.74 5.75 -9.57
N VAL A 136 -4.12 6.92 -9.73
CA VAL A 136 -3.24 7.26 -10.85
C VAL A 136 -1.89 7.84 -10.40
N LEU A 137 -1.55 7.77 -9.11
CA LEU A 137 -0.33 8.37 -8.52
C LEU A 137 0.96 7.91 -9.22
N HIS A 138 0.96 6.73 -9.83
CA HIS A 138 2.11 6.17 -10.55
C HIS A 138 2.22 6.65 -12.02
N LEU A 139 1.31 7.51 -12.51
CA LEU A 139 1.25 7.98 -13.90
C LEU A 139 1.74 9.42 -14.10
N GLY A 140 2.78 9.87 -13.37
CA GLY A 140 3.43 11.15 -13.66
C GLY A 140 4.09 11.86 -12.47
N LEU A 141 3.88 13.19 -12.39
CA LEU A 141 4.40 14.09 -11.35
C LEU A 141 3.59 13.95 -10.06
N SER A 142 3.87 12.91 -9.28
CA SER A 142 3.33 12.75 -7.93
C SER A 142 4.24 13.38 -6.87
N SER A 143 3.64 13.73 -5.73
CA SER A 143 4.38 14.13 -4.53
C SER A 143 4.99 12.90 -3.89
N VAL A 144 6.24 13.00 -3.43
CA VAL A 144 6.92 11.91 -2.70
C VAL A 144 6.14 11.51 -1.42
N ILE A 145 5.36 12.44 -0.85
CA ILE A 145 4.55 12.20 0.35
C ILE A 145 3.32 11.34 0.02
N THR A 146 2.74 11.53 -1.17
CA THR A 146 1.53 10.80 -1.59
C THR A 146 1.84 9.46 -2.25
N GLU A 147 3.08 9.20 -2.68
CA GLU A 147 3.47 8.00 -3.45
C GLU A 147 3.17 6.66 -2.75
N LYS A 148 3.02 6.65 -1.43
CA LYS A 148 2.66 5.44 -0.65
C LYS A 148 1.16 5.25 -0.43
N LEU A 149 0.32 6.19 -0.90
CA LEU A 149 -1.13 6.07 -0.80
C LEU A 149 -1.64 5.21 -1.95
N TYR A 150 -2.38 4.16 -1.63
CA TYR A 150 -3.08 3.33 -2.60
C TYR A 150 -4.45 2.93 -2.03
N ILE A 151 -5.32 2.42 -2.89
CA ILE A 151 -6.60 1.85 -2.46
C ILE A 151 -6.30 0.43 -1.94
N PRO A 152 -6.61 0.09 -0.68
CA PRO A 152 -6.41 -1.25 -0.15
C PRO A 152 -7.04 -2.34 -1.03
N GLU A 153 -6.37 -3.49 -1.13
CA GLU A 153 -6.83 -4.60 -1.98
C GLU A 153 -8.16 -5.16 -1.51
N PHE A 154 -8.46 -5.16 -0.21
CA PHE A 154 -9.76 -5.64 0.28
C PHE A 154 -10.92 -4.80 -0.29
N ILE A 155 -10.75 -3.49 -0.52
CA ILE A 155 -11.79 -2.62 -1.11
C ILE A 155 -11.96 -2.96 -2.60
N VAL A 156 -10.86 -3.00 -3.34
CA VAL A 156 -10.88 -3.30 -4.78
C VAL A 156 -11.40 -4.72 -5.03
N GLY A 157 -10.96 -5.67 -4.21
CA GLY A 157 -11.38 -7.07 -4.24
C GLY A 157 -12.87 -7.23 -3.97
N GLU A 158 -13.41 -6.58 -2.94
CA GLU A 158 -14.84 -6.60 -2.62
C GLU A 158 -15.67 -6.05 -3.79
N LEU A 159 -15.28 -4.89 -4.33
CA LEU A 159 -15.94 -4.28 -5.48
C LEU A 159 -15.75 -5.08 -6.78
N SER A 160 -14.77 -5.98 -6.86
CA SER A 160 -14.49 -6.78 -8.06
C SER A 160 -15.11 -8.19 -8.03
N LYS A 161 -15.87 -8.54 -6.98
CA LYS A 161 -16.50 -9.87 -6.83
C LYS A 161 -17.52 -10.21 -7.92
N THR A 162 -18.21 -9.21 -8.47
CA THR A 162 -19.19 -9.40 -9.56
C THR A 162 -18.69 -8.78 -10.86
N ALA A 163 -19.10 -9.32 -12.00
CA ALA A 163 -18.74 -8.75 -13.31
C ALA A 163 -19.23 -7.30 -13.44
N THR A 164 -20.47 -7.01 -13.03
CA THR A 164 -21.07 -5.67 -13.11
C THR A 164 -20.29 -4.65 -12.29
N THR A 165 -20.01 -4.94 -11.02
CA THR A 165 -19.26 -4.02 -10.14
C THR A 165 -17.81 -3.84 -10.61
N LYS A 166 -17.19 -4.90 -11.18
CA LYS A 166 -15.87 -4.81 -11.80
C LYS A 166 -15.85 -3.90 -13.04
N TYR A 167 -16.86 -3.98 -13.92
CA TYR A 167 -16.96 -3.06 -15.07
C TYR A 167 -17.22 -1.62 -14.62
N LEU A 168 -18.09 -1.42 -13.62
CA LEU A 168 -18.31 -0.09 -13.03
C LEU A 168 -17.03 0.47 -12.43
N LEU A 169 -16.21 -0.36 -11.78
CA LEU A 169 -14.90 0.04 -11.25
C LEU A 169 -13.94 0.47 -12.37
N TYR A 170 -13.91 -0.23 -13.50
CA TYR A 170 -13.12 0.19 -14.67
C TYR A 170 -13.60 1.52 -15.25
N VAL A 171 -14.91 1.74 -15.35
CA VAL A 171 -15.48 3.03 -15.77
C VAL A 171 -15.11 4.13 -14.78
N ALA A 172 -15.19 3.86 -13.47
CA ALA A 172 -14.80 4.80 -12.44
C ALA A 172 -13.30 5.16 -12.53
N PHE A 173 -12.41 4.18 -12.70
CA PHE A 173 -10.99 4.45 -12.89
C PHE A 173 -10.69 5.23 -14.17
N ALA A 174 -11.37 4.93 -15.28
CA ALA A 174 -11.24 5.70 -16.52
C ALA A 174 -11.69 7.16 -16.33
N PHE A 175 -12.80 7.37 -15.60
CA PHE A 175 -13.29 8.70 -15.26
C PHE A 175 -12.31 9.46 -14.34
N LEU A 176 -11.79 8.81 -13.30
CA LEU A 176 -10.79 9.41 -12.40
C LEU A 176 -9.50 9.74 -13.15
N PHE A 177 -9.04 8.87 -14.06
CA PHE A 177 -7.92 9.15 -14.94
C PHE A 177 -8.19 10.38 -15.82
N TYR A 178 -9.37 10.48 -16.43
CA TYR A 178 -9.78 11.67 -17.18
C TYR A 178 -9.71 12.93 -16.32
N LEU A 179 -10.30 12.93 -15.11
CA LEU A 179 -10.25 14.08 -14.21
C LEU A 179 -8.82 14.49 -13.83
N ASN A 180 -7.94 13.53 -13.57
CA ASN A 180 -6.52 13.80 -13.31
C ASN A 180 -5.83 14.46 -14.49
N LEU A 181 -6.11 14.03 -15.72
CA LEU A 181 -5.59 14.69 -16.93
C LEU A 181 -6.08 16.14 -17.04
N ARG A 182 -7.34 16.42 -16.67
CA ARG A 182 -7.89 17.78 -16.69
C ARG A 182 -7.26 18.68 -15.62
N LEU A 183 -6.82 18.10 -14.51
CA LEU A 183 -6.19 18.77 -13.38
C LEU A 183 -4.64 18.69 -13.40
N ILE A 184 -4.03 18.26 -14.49
CA ILE A 184 -2.57 18.05 -14.58
C ILE A 184 -1.73 19.32 -14.36
N TYR A 185 -2.29 20.51 -14.62
CA TYR A 185 -1.62 21.78 -14.35
C TYR A 185 -1.88 22.34 -12.95
N PHE A 186 -2.70 21.68 -12.13
CA PHE A 186 -3.12 22.19 -10.82
C PHE A 186 -1.95 22.48 -9.87
N LEU A 187 -1.13 21.47 -9.54
CA LEU A 187 0.04 21.63 -8.66
C LEU A 187 1.06 22.64 -9.23
N PRO A 188 1.40 22.60 -10.54
CA PRO A 188 2.21 23.63 -11.17
C PRO A 188 1.65 25.06 -11.05
N LEU A 189 0.34 25.24 -11.24
CA LEU A 189 -0.32 26.55 -11.15
C LEU A 189 -0.31 27.10 -9.74
N LEU A 190 -0.54 26.25 -8.74
CA LEU A 190 -0.40 26.61 -7.33
C LEU A 190 1.03 27.07 -7.02
N ALA A 191 2.02 26.28 -7.43
CA ALA A 191 3.43 26.55 -7.18
C ALA A 191 3.95 27.81 -7.89
N ILE A 192 3.50 28.09 -9.12
CA ILE A 192 4.05 29.17 -9.96
C ILE A 192 3.26 30.48 -9.85
N LYS A 193 1.92 30.43 -9.99
CA LYS A 193 1.08 31.64 -10.17
C LYS A 193 0.47 32.17 -8.88
N HIS A 194 0.79 31.57 -7.73
CA HIS A 194 0.30 32.00 -6.42
C HIS A 194 -1.22 32.22 -6.37
N ARG A 195 -1.96 31.25 -6.91
CA ARG A 195 -3.42 31.20 -6.98
C ARG A 195 -4.02 30.54 -5.74
N THR A 196 -5.32 30.74 -5.52
CA THR A 196 -6.11 29.87 -4.64
C THR A 196 -6.33 28.49 -5.28
N VAL A 197 -6.68 27.48 -4.48
CA VAL A 197 -6.96 26.11 -4.98
C VAL A 197 -8.02 26.11 -6.08
N LYS A 198 -9.17 26.75 -5.86
CA LYS A 198 -10.26 26.86 -6.84
C LYS A 198 -9.80 27.48 -8.16
N GLU A 199 -9.09 28.61 -8.10
CA GLU A 199 -8.59 29.30 -9.30
C GLU A 199 -7.62 28.40 -10.10
N ALA A 200 -6.72 27.70 -9.41
CA ALA A 200 -5.78 26.78 -10.05
C ALA A 200 -6.49 25.59 -10.72
N MET A 201 -7.53 25.02 -10.08
CA MET A 201 -8.32 23.94 -10.67
C MET A 201 -9.06 24.40 -11.94
N VAL A 202 -9.69 25.57 -11.89
CA VAL A 202 -10.41 26.15 -13.03
C VAL A 202 -9.46 26.46 -14.18
N GLU A 203 -8.32 27.09 -13.91
CA GLU A 203 -7.31 27.39 -14.96
C GLU A 203 -6.72 26.10 -15.55
N SER A 204 -6.45 25.07 -14.73
CA SER A 204 -6.01 23.76 -15.24
C SER A 204 -7.05 23.15 -16.18
N TRP A 205 -8.32 23.18 -15.80
CA TRP A 205 -9.40 22.66 -16.62
C TRP A 205 -9.52 23.42 -17.95
N GLN A 206 -9.38 24.75 -17.94
CA GLN A 206 -9.46 25.55 -19.17
C GLN A 206 -8.29 25.24 -20.11
N ARG A 207 -7.05 25.18 -19.58
CA ARG A 207 -5.84 24.94 -20.39
C ARG A 207 -5.79 23.56 -21.02
N THR A 208 -6.34 22.55 -20.36
CA THR A 208 -6.33 21.17 -20.88
C THR A 208 -7.31 20.97 -22.04
N LYS A 209 -8.27 21.88 -22.31
CA LYS A 209 -9.24 21.71 -23.43
C LYS A 209 -8.59 21.61 -24.82
N ARG A 210 -7.46 22.28 -25.06
CA ARG A 210 -6.90 22.46 -26.42
C ARG A 210 -5.67 21.60 -26.73
N TYR A 211 -4.96 21.12 -25.71
CA TYR A 211 -3.62 20.51 -25.88
C TYR A 211 -3.41 19.19 -25.10
N GLN A 212 -4.47 18.55 -24.59
CA GLN A 212 -4.39 17.38 -23.71
C GLN A 212 -3.60 16.21 -24.35
N PHE A 213 -3.87 15.89 -25.62
CA PHE A 213 -3.26 14.73 -26.27
C PHE A 213 -1.74 14.89 -26.49
N SER A 214 -1.31 16.05 -27.02
CA SER A 214 0.12 16.33 -27.22
C SER A 214 0.90 16.39 -25.90
N LEU A 215 0.28 16.89 -24.82
CA LEU A 215 0.89 16.87 -23.50
C LEU A 215 1.10 15.44 -22.98
N VAL A 216 0.04 14.61 -23.03
CA VAL A 216 0.10 13.23 -22.56
C VAL A 216 1.16 12.44 -23.34
N ILE A 217 1.21 12.57 -24.66
CA ILE A 217 2.24 11.91 -25.48
C ILE A 217 3.65 12.32 -25.03
N ARG A 218 3.90 13.60 -24.78
CA ARG A 218 5.22 14.08 -24.33
C ARG A 218 5.60 13.50 -22.97
N LEU A 219 4.67 13.49 -22.02
CA LEU A 219 4.91 12.91 -20.69
C LEU A 219 5.17 11.41 -20.77
N LEU A 220 4.34 10.66 -21.50
CA LEU A 220 4.53 9.22 -21.72
C LEU A 220 5.84 8.92 -22.44
N ALA A 221 6.23 9.73 -23.43
CA ALA A 221 7.47 9.53 -24.15
C ALA A 221 8.71 9.78 -23.28
N VAL A 222 8.72 10.80 -22.42
CA VAL A 222 9.81 10.97 -21.43
C VAL A 222 9.86 9.79 -20.47
N SER A 223 8.71 9.34 -19.94
CA SER A 223 8.65 8.18 -19.06
C SER A 223 9.20 6.94 -19.74
N ALA A 224 8.79 6.66 -20.98
CA ALA A 224 9.24 5.51 -21.76
C ALA A 224 10.76 5.56 -22.04
N VAL A 225 11.30 6.71 -22.47
CA VAL A 225 12.74 6.86 -22.72
C VAL A 225 13.55 6.69 -21.43
N THR A 226 13.09 7.28 -20.32
CA THR A 226 13.75 7.16 -19.01
C THR A 226 13.72 5.71 -18.51
N PHE A 227 12.59 5.02 -18.67
CA PHE A 227 12.43 3.62 -18.32
C PHE A 227 13.35 2.72 -19.15
N LEU A 228 13.34 2.88 -20.48
CA LEU A 228 14.19 2.11 -21.39
C LEU A 228 15.67 2.29 -21.02
N PHE A 229 16.14 3.54 -20.88
CA PHE A 229 17.51 3.83 -20.47
C PHE A 229 17.87 3.15 -19.14
N SER A 230 17.03 3.33 -18.12
CA SER A 230 17.30 2.78 -16.78
C SER A 230 17.31 1.25 -16.81
N SER A 231 16.37 0.62 -17.51
CA SER A 231 16.30 -0.83 -17.66
C SER A 231 17.53 -1.39 -18.39
N THR A 232 18.02 -0.72 -19.44
CA THR A 232 19.24 -1.11 -20.15
C THR A 232 20.45 -1.04 -19.23
N VAL A 233 20.61 0.05 -18.47
CA VAL A 233 21.73 0.17 -17.53
C VAL A 233 21.65 -0.88 -16.43
N ILE A 234 20.46 -1.14 -15.86
CA ILE A 234 20.27 -2.21 -14.87
C ILE A 234 20.64 -3.57 -15.47
N SER A 235 20.19 -3.88 -16.69
CA SER A 235 20.56 -5.13 -17.38
C SER A 235 22.06 -5.26 -17.59
N ILE A 236 22.76 -4.18 -17.95
CA ILE A 236 24.22 -4.19 -18.09
C ILE A 236 24.90 -4.42 -16.74
N VAL A 237 24.48 -3.73 -15.69
CA VAL A 237 25.01 -3.92 -14.32
C VAL A 237 24.81 -5.38 -13.89
N LEU A 238 23.60 -5.92 -14.05
CA LEU A 238 23.32 -7.31 -13.69
C LEU A 238 24.15 -8.31 -14.51
N ALA A 239 24.34 -8.07 -15.82
CA ALA A 239 25.18 -8.90 -16.68
C ALA A 239 26.66 -8.87 -16.27
N LEU A 240 27.20 -7.68 -15.98
CA LEU A 240 28.58 -7.53 -15.48
C LEU A 240 28.76 -8.26 -14.17
N VAL A 241 27.80 -8.14 -13.25
CA VAL A 241 27.96 -8.77 -11.94
C VAL A 241 27.83 -10.29 -12.05
N TYR A 242 26.94 -10.79 -12.91
CA TYR A 242 26.89 -12.21 -13.22
C TYR A 242 28.22 -12.74 -13.76
N PHE A 243 28.90 -11.96 -14.63
CA PHE A 243 30.21 -12.33 -15.16
C PHE A 243 31.32 -12.38 -14.09
N PHE A 244 31.37 -11.41 -13.18
CA PHE A 244 32.44 -11.31 -12.16
C PHE A 244 32.17 -12.09 -10.86
N ASN A 245 30.90 -12.35 -10.54
CA ASN A 245 30.48 -13.02 -9.29
C ASN A 245 29.29 -13.97 -9.53
N PRO A 246 29.47 -15.01 -10.37
CA PRO A 246 28.38 -15.91 -10.76
C PRO A 246 27.76 -16.66 -9.57
N SER A 247 28.55 -16.94 -8.52
CA SER A 247 28.10 -17.63 -7.31
C SER A 247 27.32 -16.73 -6.35
N GLY A 248 27.48 -15.41 -6.43
CA GLY A 248 26.73 -14.48 -5.57
C GLY A 248 27.07 -14.58 -4.09
N ASN A 249 28.28 -15.00 -3.74
CA ASN A 249 28.70 -15.14 -2.33
C ASN A 249 29.44 -13.90 -1.79
N GLN A 250 29.90 -12.99 -2.66
CA GLN A 250 30.63 -11.79 -2.24
C GLN A 250 29.71 -10.61 -1.89
N VAL A 251 29.53 -10.33 -0.59
CA VAL A 251 28.67 -9.25 -0.06
C VAL A 251 29.03 -7.87 -0.62
N ILE A 252 30.32 -7.59 -0.81
CA ILE A 252 30.81 -6.30 -1.33
C ILE A 252 30.27 -6.05 -2.75
N ILE A 253 30.36 -7.05 -3.64
CA ILE A 253 29.87 -6.94 -5.01
C ILE A 253 28.35 -6.73 -5.02
N GLN A 254 27.59 -7.41 -4.16
CA GLN A 254 26.13 -7.22 -4.07
C GLN A 254 25.76 -5.83 -3.56
N THR A 255 26.49 -5.34 -2.56
CA THR A 255 26.29 -4.01 -2.01
C THR A 255 26.52 -2.95 -3.08
N ILE A 256 27.63 -3.04 -3.82
CA ILE A 256 27.96 -2.12 -4.92
C ILE A 256 26.88 -2.18 -6.01
N SER A 257 26.49 -3.38 -6.43
CA SER A 257 25.48 -3.59 -7.48
C SER A 257 24.13 -2.97 -7.11
N LEU A 258 23.65 -3.26 -5.90
CA LEU A 258 22.40 -2.70 -5.38
C LEU A 258 22.50 -1.18 -5.24
N THR A 259 23.63 -0.66 -4.78
CA THR A 259 23.86 0.80 -4.65
C THR A 259 23.67 1.48 -5.99
N ILE A 260 24.32 0.96 -7.05
CA ILE A 260 24.22 1.51 -8.41
C ILE A 260 22.78 1.46 -8.92
N ILE A 261 22.09 0.33 -8.72
CA ILE A 261 20.70 0.15 -9.17
C ILE A 261 19.76 1.13 -8.45
N TRP A 262 19.87 1.25 -7.12
CA TRP A 262 19.03 2.16 -6.34
C TRP A 262 19.31 3.62 -6.64
N GLU A 263 20.58 3.99 -6.77
CA GLU A 263 20.99 5.33 -7.15
C GLU A 263 20.46 5.70 -8.55
N LEU A 264 20.54 4.77 -9.52
CA LEU A 264 19.97 4.95 -10.86
C LEU A 264 18.46 5.12 -10.83
N ILE A 265 17.71 4.25 -10.14
CA ILE A 265 16.25 4.35 -10.01
C ILE A 265 15.87 5.69 -9.38
N PHE A 266 16.56 6.09 -8.31
CA PHE A 266 16.32 7.35 -7.63
C PHE A 266 16.56 8.55 -8.56
N PHE A 267 17.72 8.61 -9.22
CA PHE A 267 18.03 9.70 -10.14
C PHE A 267 17.11 9.72 -11.37
N ALA A 268 16.69 8.56 -11.88
CA ALA A 268 15.72 8.45 -12.96
C ALA A 268 14.35 9.03 -12.56
N THR A 269 13.89 8.75 -11.34
CA THR A 269 12.65 9.33 -10.79
C THR A 269 12.75 10.86 -10.66
N ILE A 270 13.86 11.39 -10.11
CA ILE A 270 14.07 12.84 -10.02
C ILE A 270 14.15 13.47 -11.41
N PHE A 271 14.86 12.83 -12.35
CA PHE A 271 14.98 13.27 -13.73
C PHE A 271 13.62 13.35 -14.42
N LEU A 272 12.77 12.33 -14.23
CA LEU A 272 11.41 12.31 -14.75
C LEU A 272 10.58 13.46 -14.18
N LYS A 273 10.61 13.69 -12.85
CA LYS A 273 9.93 14.82 -12.21
C LYS A 273 10.37 16.17 -12.79
N LEU A 274 11.68 16.36 -13.01
CA LEU A 274 12.21 17.59 -13.61
C LEU A 274 11.76 17.76 -15.08
N CYS A 275 11.82 16.71 -15.89
CA CYS A 275 11.34 16.76 -17.27
C CYS A 275 9.85 17.09 -17.34
N SER A 276 9.02 16.39 -16.58
CA SER A 276 7.58 16.64 -16.51
C SER A 276 7.29 18.06 -16.04
N ALA A 277 8.07 18.60 -15.09
CA ALA A 277 7.88 19.95 -14.60
C ALA A 277 8.22 20.99 -15.69
N ILE A 278 9.28 20.77 -16.48
CA ILE A 278 9.61 21.61 -17.64
C ILE A 278 8.49 21.58 -18.68
N ILE A 279 8.00 20.37 -19.05
CA ILE A 279 6.92 20.19 -20.04
C ILE A 279 5.64 20.92 -19.58
N LEU A 280 5.27 20.79 -18.31
CA LEU A 280 4.08 21.45 -17.77
C LEU A 280 4.26 22.97 -17.70
N LYS A 281 5.47 23.44 -17.35
CA LYS A 281 5.79 24.88 -17.27
C LYS A 281 5.59 25.59 -18.60
N GLU A 282 6.02 24.99 -19.72
CA GLU A 282 5.94 25.60 -21.05
C GLU A 282 4.53 26.06 -21.44
N ASN A 283 3.50 25.44 -20.86
CA ASN A 283 2.09 25.75 -21.12
C ASN A 283 1.45 26.67 -20.06
N ILE A 284 2.17 27.08 -19.03
CA ILE A 284 1.67 27.91 -17.91
C ILE A 284 2.17 29.35 -17.97
N ALA A 285 3.47 29.54 -18.20
CA ALA A 285 4.12 30.86 -18.24
C ALA A 285 5.21 30.88 -19.33
N PRO A 286 5.30 31.95 -20.15
CA PRO A 286 6.31 32.06 -21.19
C PRO A 286 7.74 32.09 -20.60
N GLN A 287 8.71 31.52 -21.34
CA GLN A 287 10.11 31.36 -20.88
C GLN A 287 10.77 32.66 -20.36
N LYS A 288 10.38 33.83 -20.87
CA LYS A 288 11.01 35.13 -20.56
C LYS A 288 10.79 35.61 -19.12
N GLU A 289 9.75 35.18 -18.42
CA GLU A 289 9.40 35.74 -17.09
C GLU A 289 10.29 35.25 -15.93
N TRP A 290 11.16 34.25 -16.16
CA TRP A 290 11.91 33.62 -15.06
C TRP A 290 13.41 33.41 -15.34
N TYR A 291 13.90 33.77 -16.54
CA TYR A 291 15.27 33.51 -16.96
C TYR A 291 16.16 34.75 -16.82
N HIS A 292 16.96 34.80 -15.75
CA HIS A 292 18.11 35.70 -15.64
C HIS A 292 19.32 34.89 -15.18
N PRO A 293 20.11 34.29 -16.10
CA PRO A 293 21.30 33.55 -15.72
C PRO A 293 22.31 34.54 -15.14
N LYS A 294 22.52 34.51 -13.82
CA LYS A 294 23.76 35.03 -13.26
C LYS A 294 24.90 34.07 -13.62
N LYS A 295 26.09 34.60 -13.90
CA LYS A 295 27.30 33.78 -14.12
C LYS A 295 27.51 32.88 -12.91
N VAL A 296 27.17 31.60 -13.05
CA VAL A 296 27.32 30.60 -11.99
C VAL A 296 28.82 30.32 -11.82
N THR A 297 29.35 30.56 -10.62
CA THR A 297 30.70 30.09 -10.26
C THR A 297 30.70 28.56 -10.27
N LYS A 298 31.66 27.94 -10.97
CA LYS A 298 31.82 26.48 -11.06
C LYS A 298 32.13 25.89 -9.66
N ARG A 299 31.11 25.63 -8.84
CA ARG A 299 31.23 24.92 -7.54
C ARG A 299 31.31 23.40 -7.73
N THR A 300 32.15 22.92 -8.64
CA THR A 300 32.25 21.50 -9.01
C THR A 300 32.64 20.60 -7.83
N LYS A 301 33.56 21.06 -6.96
CA LYS A 301 33.98 20.30 -5.76
C LYS A 301 32.84 20.03 -4.77
N GLY A 302 31.94 21.00 -4.57
CA GLY A 302 30.80 20.84 -3.66
C GLY A 302 29.75 19.85 -4.17
N TYR A 303 29.52 19.82 -5.48
CA TYR A 303 28.63 18.84 -6.09
C TYR A 303 29.21 17.43 -6.07
N ALA A 304 30.51 17.27 -6.26
CA ALA A 304 31.18 15.98 -6.14
C ALA A 304 31.09 15.42 -4.71
N PHE A 305 31.36 16.25 -3.69
CA PHE A 305 31.21 15.86 -2.28
C PHE A 305 29.78 15.40 -1.97
N LEU A 306 28.79 16.14 -2.45
CA LEU A 306 27.38 15.81 -2.24
C LEU A 306 26.98 14.49 -2.90
N PHE A 307 27.45 14.25 -4.12
CA PHE A 307 27.21 12.98 -4.82
C PHE A 307 27.80 11.81 -4.03
N VAL A 308 29.06 11.93 -3.56
CA VAL A 308 29.70 10.90 -2.72
C VAL A 308 28.91 10.61 -1.46
N LEU A 309 28.39 11.63 -0.77
CA LEU A 309 27.55 11.43 0.41
C LEU A 309 26.25 10.66 0.09
N LEU A 310 25.61 10.95 -1.05
CA LEU A 310 24.43 10.21 -1.51
C LEU A 310 24.77 8.75 -1.78
N THR A 311 25.86 8.50 -2.51
CA THR A 311 26.32 7.14 -2.81
C THR A 311 26.62 6.34 -1.54
N LEU A 312 27.28 6.95 -0.54
CA LEU A 312 27.53 6.31 0.75
C LEU A 312 26.23 5.97 1.51
N GLY A 313 25.22 6.84 1.45
CA GLY A 313 23.90 6.57 2.01
C GLY A 313 23.20 5.38 1.34
N PHE A 314 23.22 5.31 0.00
CA PHE A 314 22.69 4.17 -0.75
C PHE A 314 23.48 2.88 -0.48
N ALA A 315 24.79 2.96 -0.29
CA ALA A 315 25.63 1.81 0.05
C ALA A 315 25.31 1.25 1.44
N TYR A 316 25.16 2.13 2.44
CA TYR A 316 24.70 1.72 3.77
C TYR A 316 23.34 1.04 3.71
N GLN A 317 22.36 1.65 3.03
CA GLN A 317 21.02 1.08 2.87
C GLN A 317 21.05 -0.27 2.13
N SER A 318 21.90 -0.42 1.12
CA SER A 318 22.05 -1.68 0.37
C SER A 318 22.63 -2.78 1.25
N LEU A 319 23.63 -2.46 2.07
CA LEU A 319 24.24 -3.39 3.01
C LEU A 319 23.24 -3.84 4.09
N GLU A 320 22.50 -2.89 4.66
CA GLU A 320 21.44 -3.19 5.65
C GLU A 320 20.42 -4.16 5.06
N ARG A 321 19.92 -3.89 3.84
CA ARG A 321 18.97 -4.78 3.16
C ARG A 321 19.54 -6.18 2.98
N LEU A 322 20.79 -6.31 2.51
CA LEU A 322 21.43 -7.61 2.32
C LEU A 322 21.54 -8.41 3.63
N ALA A 323 21.82 -7.74 4.75
CA ALA A 323 21.89 -8.39 6.06
C ALA A 323 20.53 -8.93 6.51
N PHE A 324 19.44 -8.16 6.32
CA PHE A 324 18.09 -8.60 6.72
C PHE A 324 17.49 -9.69 5.82
N PHE A 325 17.97 -9.85 4.58
CA PHE A 325 17.45 -10.85 3.64
C PHE A 325 17.89 -12.30 3.92
N GLN A 326 18.85 -12.54 4.82
CA GLN A 326 19.55 -13.83 4.90
C GLN A 326 18.89 -14.92 5.77
N THR A 327 17.79 -14.65 6.48
CA THR A 327 17.17 -15.68 7.35
C THR A 327 15.66 -15.80 7.14
N PRO A 328 15.20 -16.59 6.16
CA PRO A 328 13.78 -16.92 6.03
C PRO A 328 13.34 -17.80 7.22
N THR A 329 12.63 -17.23 8.18
CA THR A 329 11.94 -18.02 9.21
C THR A 329 10.78 -18.79 8.57
N PRO A 330 10.49 -20.04 8.97
CA PRO A 330 9.30 -20.76 8.50
C PRO A 330 8.02 -19.92 8.67
N LYS A 331 7.22 -19.82 7.61
CA LYS A 331 5.93 -19.12 7.60
C LYS A 331 4.80 -20.12 7.42
N ALA A 332 3.73 -19.96 8.19
CA ALA A 332 2.48 -20.67 7.92
C ALA A 332 1.88 -20.18 6.59
N VAL A 333 1.54 -21.10 5.70
CA VAL A 333 0.78 -20.82 4.48
C VAL A 333 -0.67 -21.21 4.71
N ILE A 334 -1.55 -20.21 4.74
CA ILE A 334 -2.94 -20.35 5.13
C ILE A 334 -3.80 -20.15 3.88
N ALA A 335 -4.57 -21.18 3.50
CA ALA A 335 -5.44 -21.11 2.34
C ALA A 335 -6.74 -20.37 2.68
N HIS A 336 -6.93 -19.19 2.10
CA HIS A 336 -8.08 -18.31 2.31
C HIS A 336 -9.36 -18.96 1.75
N ARG A 337 -10.30 -19.29 2.65
CA ARG A 337 -11.56 -20.00 2.36
C ARG A 337 -11.37 -21.32 1.62
N GLY A 338 -10.24 -21.99 1.88
CA GLY A 338 -9.76 -23.13 1.11
C GLY A 338 -9.02 -22.73 -0.18
N LEU A 339 -9.06 -23.59 -1.21
CA LEU A 339 -8.46 -23.32 -2.52
C LEU A 339 -9.55 -22.98 -3.55
N VAL A 340 -9.84 -21.69 -3.72
CA VAL A 340 -10.89 -21.18 -4.64
C VAL A 340 -10.65 -21.50 -6.11
N SER A 341 -9.42 -21.87 -6.50
CA SER A 341 -9.12 -22.37 -7.84
C SER A 341 -9.47 -23.85 -8.06
N ALA A 342 -9.92 -24.56 -7.01
CA ALA A 342 -10.27 -25.98 -7.03
C ALA A 342 -11.73 -26.26 -6.60
N GLY A 343 -12.42 -25.29 -6.02
CA GLY A 343 -13.81 -25.40 -5.59
C GLY A 343 -14.40 -24.03 -5.30
N VAL A 344 -15.70 -23.99 -5.00
CA VAL A 344 -16.33 -22.77 -4.46
C VAL A 344 -15.69 -22.47 -3.09
N GLU A 345 -15.47 -21.19 -2.77
CA GLU A 345 -14.98 -20.75 -1.47
C GLU A 345 -15.78 -21.41 -0.32
N ASN A 346 -15.11 -21.72 0.78
CA ASN A 346 -15.72 -22.34 1.97
C ASN A 346 -16.39 -23.72 1.74
N SER A 347 -16.14 -24.38 0.59
CA SER A 347 -16.62 -25.74 0.33
C SER A 347 -15.63 -26.84 0.74
N LEU A 348 -16.13 -28.07 0.93
CA LEU A 348 -15.28 -29.24 1.19
C LEU A 348 -14.27 -29.50 0.06
N LYS A 349 -14.63 -29.21 -1.20
CA LYS A 349 -13.70 -29.34 -2.34
C LYS A 349 -12.57 -28.32 -2.26
N ALA A 350 -12.86 -27.09 -1.83
CA ALA A 350 -11.82 -26.08 -1.61
C ALA A 350 -10.88 -26.47 -0.46
N LEU A 351 -11.41 -27.00 0.64
CA LEU A 351 -10.64 -27.59 1.75
C LEU A 351 -9.69 -28.71 1.27
N GLU A 352 -10.21 -29.66 0.50
CA GLU A 352 -9.40 -30.74 -0.08
C GLU A 352 -8.34 -30.22 -1.06
N GLY A 353 -8.68 -29.21 -1.85
CA GLY A 353 -7.75 -28.51 -2.72
C GLY A 353 -6.59 -27.87 -1.93
N ALA A 354 -6.89 -27.22 -0.81
CA ALA A 354 -5.88 -26.61 0.06
C ALA A 354 -4.94 -27.66 0.69
N LYS A 355 -5.46 -28.84 1.05
CA LYS A 355 -4.62 -29.99 1.47
C LYS A 355 -3.67 -30.43 0.36
N LYS A 356 -4.18 -30.57 -0.87
CA LYS A 356 -3.36 -30.94 -2.04
C LYS A 356 -2.28 -29.89 -2.33
N ALA A 357 -2.58 -28.61 -2.10
CA ALA A 357 -1.63 -27.50 -2.20
C ALA A 357 -0.63 -27.43 -1.03
N LYS A 358 -0.69 -28.36 -0.07
CA LYS A 358 0.19 -28.43 1.11
C LYS A 358 0.12 -27.18 2.00
N SER A 359 -1.06 -26.61 2.16
CA SER A 359 -1.29 -25.51 3.12
C SER A 359 -1.08 -26.01 4.56
N ASP A 360 -0.60 -25.13 5.44
CA ASP A 360 -0.47 -25.42 6.89
C ASP A 360 -1.82 -25.34 7.60
N TYR A 361 -2.64 -24.38 7.18
CA TYR A 361 -4.00 -24.14 7.67
C TYR A 361 -4.95 -23.92 6.49
N VAL A 362 -6.23 -24.13 6.76
CA VAL A 362 -7.33 -23.62 5.94
C VAL A 362 -8.11 -22.61 6.75
N GLU A 363 -8.21 -21.39 6.23
CA GLU A 363 -9.11 -20.39 6.78
C GLU A 363 -10.54 -20.65 6.30
N LEU A 364 -11.50 -20.41 7.18
CA LEU A 364 -12.93 -20.55 6.89
C LEU A 364 -13.74 -19.50 7.64
N ASP A 365 -14.89 -19.16 7.08
CA ASP A 365 -15.81 -18.16 7.63
C ASP A 365 -17.06 -18.79 8.22
N LEU A 366 -17.50 -18.33 9.40
CA LEU A 366 -18.72 -18.79 10.04
C LEU A 366 -19.78 -17.69 10.16
N ILE A 367 -20.98 -18.00 9.68
CA ILE A 367 -22.20 -17.19 9.83
C ILE A 367 -23.22 -17.99 10.66
N LEU A 368 -23.96 -17.30 11.52
CA LEU A 368 -25.03 -17.90 12.32
C LEU A 368 -26.34 -17.94 11.52
N THR A 369 -27.03 -19.07 11.52
CA THR A 369 -28.35 -19.26 10.92
C THR A 369 -29.46 -18.85 11.89
N LYS A 370 -30.71 -18.81 11.40
CA LYS A 370 -31.91 -18.49 12.19
C LYS A 370 -32.10 -19.38 13.42
N ASP A 371 -31.76 -20.66 13.28
CA ASP A 371 -31.86 -21.68 14.32
C ASP A 371 -30.58 -21.78 15.19
N ASN A 372 -29.75 -20.72 15.20
CA ASN A 372 -28.55 -20.60 16.03
C ASN A 372 -27.49 -21.68 15.76
N ARG A 373 -27.35 -22.10 14.50
CA ARG A 373 -26.30 -23.04 14.07
C ARG A 373 -25.30 -22.31 13.18
N PHE A 374 -24.07 -22.82 13.10
CA PHE A 374 -23.02 -22.23 12.28
C PHE A 374 -22.94 -22.90 10.91
N VAL A 375 -23.06 -22.09 9.85
CA VAL A 375 -22.81 -22.49 8.46
C VAL A 375 -21.50 -21.87 7.98
N VAL A 376 -20.77 -22.60 7.13
CA VAL A 376 -19.53 -22.09 6.55
C VAL A 376 -19.85 -21.22 5.34
N SER A 377 -19.71 -19.90 5.48
CA SER A 377 -19.97 -18.91 4.44
C SER A 377 -19.27 -17.59 4.76
N HIS A 378 -18.75 -16.90 3.76
CA HIS A 378 -18.19 -15.56 3.93
C HIS A 378 -19.28 -14.49 4.04
N ASP A 379 -20.25 -14.53 3.12
CA ASP A 379 -21.30 -13.53 3.03
C ASP A 379 -22.52 -14.02 3.80
N ASN A 380 -23.18 -13.08 4.48
CA ASN A 380 -24.53 -13.31 5.00
C ASN A 380 -25.57 -13.36 3.87
N HIS A 381 -25.41 -12.50 2.87
CA HIS A 381 -26.35 -12.38 1.75
C HIS A 381 -26.07 -13.40 0.65
N LEU A 382 -27.09 -14.17 0.26
CA LEU A 382 -26.95 -15.36 -0.60
C LEU A 382 -26.78 -15.02 -2.09
N LYS A 383 -26.99 -13.76 -2.48
CA LYS A 383 -27.06 -13.35 -3.89
C LYS A 383 -25.83 -13.72 -4.71
N ARG A 384 -24.63 -13.55 -4.15
CA ARG A 384 -23.38 -13.73 -4.92
C ARG A 384 -23.14 -15.18 -5.30
N LEU A 385 -23.31 -16.11 -4.36
CA LEU A 385 -22.96 -17.51 -4.56
C LEU A 385 -24.16 -18.38 -4.94
N ALA A 386 -25.36 -18.09 -4.42
CA ALA A 386 -26.56 -18.88 -4.66
C ALA A 386 -27.58 -18.19 -5.60
N GLY A 387 -27.38 -16.91 -5.93
CA GLY A 387 -28.32 -16.15 -6.78
C GLY A 387 -29.62 -15.73 -6.08
N LEU A 388 -29.81 -16.14 -4.81
CA LEU A 388 -30.98 -15.88 -4.00
C LEU A 388 -30.88 -14.52 -3.28
N ASP A 389 -31.96 -13.75 -3.30
CA ASP A 389 -32.04 -12.45 -2.64
C ASP A 389 -32.55 -12.61 -1.20
N GLU A 390 -31.74 -13.26 -0.35
CA GLU A 390 -32.08 -13.56 1.03
C GLU A 390 -30.81 -13.64 1.89
N ASP A 391 -30.95 -13.43 3.20
CA ASP A 391 -29.86 -13.55 4.16
C ASP A 391 -29.87 -14.92 4.86
N ILE A 392 -28.68 -15.51 5.07
CA ILE A 392 -28.48 -16.78 5.78
C ILE A 392 -29.15 -16.77 7.16
N ARG A 393 -29.10 -15.64 7.84
CA ARG A 393 -29.70 -15.44 9.18
C ARG A 393 -31.22 -15.57 9.23
N HIS A 394 -31.91 -15.52 8.08
CA HIS A 394 -33.35 -15.72 8.01
C HIS A 394 -33.73 -17.18 7.70
N LEU A 395 -32.75 -18.03 7.42
CA LEU A 395 -32.92 -19.43 7.09
C LEU A 395 -32.35 -20.32 8.20
N THR A 396 -32.95 -21.49 8.39
CA THR A 396 -32.39 -22.55 9.22
C THR A 396 -31.20 -23.21 8.53
N LEU A 397 -30.31 -23.86 9.29
CA LEU A 397 -29.17 -24.57 8.70
C LEU A 397 -29.59 -25.60 7.65
N SER A 398 -30.67 -26.34 7.91
CA SER A 398 -31.19 -27.33 6.96
C SER A 398 -31.66 -26.70 5.65
N GLU A 399 -32.21 -25.49 5.67
CA GLU A 399 -32.61 -24.78 4.45
C GLU A 399 -31.38 -24.28 3.70
N VAL A 400 -30.37 -23.75 4.41
CA VAL A 400 -29.14 -23.23 3.79
C VAL A 400 -28.32 -24.34 3.14
N GLU A 401 -28.19 -25.51 3.76
CA GLU A 401 -27.43 -26.65 3.21
C GLU A 401 -28.05 -27.21 1.91
N GLN A 402 -29.33 -26.95 1.63
CA GLN A 402 -29.98 -27.32 0.36
C GLN A 402 -29.67 -26.35 -0.78
N LEU A 403 -29.15 -25.16 -0.48
CA LEU A 403 -28.87 -24.15 -1.50
C LEU A 403 -27.59 -24.49 -2.26
N ARG A 404 -27.73 -24.55 -3.58
CA ARG A 404 -26.60 -24.69 -4.49
C ARG A 404 -25.82 -23.38 -4.56
N ILE A 405 -24.50 -23.48 -4.45
CA ILE A 405 -23.57 -22.37 -4.64
C ILE A 405 -22.74 -22.56 -5.92
N GLN A 406 -22.35 -21.45 -6.53
CA GLN A 406 -21.56 -21.41 -7.75
C GLN A 406 -20.51 -20.31 -7.72
N GLN A 407 -19.31 -20.64 -8.18
CA GLN A 407 -18.20 -19.70 -8.36
C GLN A 407 -17.38 -20.12 -9.58
N GLY A 408 -17.39 -19.29 -10.62
CA GLY A 408 -16.82 -19.64 -11.91
C GLY A 408 -17.44 -20.93 -12.46
N LYS A 409 -16.59 -21.92 -12.74
CA LYS A 409 -17.01 -23.25 -13.24
C LYS A 409 -17.35 -24.25 -12.12
N PHE A 410 -17.16 -23.89 -10.85
CA PHE A 410 -17.36 -24.79 -9.73
C PHE A 410 -18.76 -24.63 -9.16
N SER A 411 -19.34 -25.74 -8.72
CA SER A 411 -20.60 -25.78 -7.99
C SER A 411 -20.47 -26.68 -6.77
N SER A 412 -21.16 -26.30 -5.70
CA SER A 412 -21.23 -27.02 -4.44
C SER A 412 -22.55 -26.70 -3.73
N HIS A 413 -22.65 -27.05 -2.45
CA HIS A 413 -23.69 -26.60 -1.53
C HIS A 413 -23.01 -25.98 -0.32
N PHE A 414 -23.73 -25.15 0.43
CA PHE A 414 -23.26 -24.75 1.76
C PHE A 414 -23.12 -25.98 2.67
N VAL A 415 -22.26 -25.87 3.68
CA VAL A 415 -22.05 -26.93 4.67
C VAL A 415 -22.05 -26.34 6.07
N SER A 416 -22.58 -27.09 7.02
CA SER A 416 -22.44 -26.83 8.45
C SER A 416 -20.98 -26.81 8.91
N PHE A 417 -20.71 -26.05 9.96
CA PHE A 417 -19.40 -26.03 10.61
C PHE A 417 -18.95 -27.43 11.05
N GLU A 418 -19.86 -28.21 11.64
CA GLU A 418 -19.61 -29.60 12.04
C GLU A 418 -19.13 -30.47 10.86
N THR A 419 -19.82 -30.39 9.72
CA THR A 419 -19.46 -31.17 8.52
C THR A 419 -18.09 -30.77 8.00
N PHE A 420 -17.81 -29.47 7.93
CA PHE A 420 -16.52 -28.95 7.49
C PHE A 420 -15.39 -29.37 8.45
N TYR A 421 -15.57 -29.19 9.76
CA TYR A 421 -14.60 -29.54 10.78
C TYR A 421 -14.29 -31.05 10.78
N LYS A 422 -15.31 -31.91 10.70
CA LYS A 422 -15.10 -33.36 10.60
C LYS A 422 -14.28 -33.74 9.38
N ARG A 423 -14.55 -33.12 8.22
CA ARG A 423 -13.75 -33.35 7.00
C ARG A 423 -12.30 -32.88 7.18
N ALA A 424 -12.09 -31.71 7.77
CA ALA A 424 -10.76 -31.15 8.02
C ALA A 424 -9.94 -32.02 8.98
N LYS A 425 -10.57 -32.49 10.07
CA LYS A 425 -9.98 -33.42 11.04
C LYS A 425 -9.53 -34.72 10.35
N ASN A 426 -10.38 -35.31 9.50
CA ASN A 426 -10.04 -36.51 8.73
C ASN A 426 -8.87 -36.27 7.75
N LEU A 427 -8.73 -35.07 7.22
CA LEU A 427 -7.62 -34.67 6.35
C LEU A 427 -6.36 -34.28 7.14
N LYS A 428 -6.40 -34.25 8.47
CA LYS A 428 -5.37 -33.67 9.35
C LYS A 428 -4.99 -32.27 8.86
N MET A 429 -5.98 -31.42 8.73
CA MET A 429 -5.85 -30.03 8.28
C MET A 429 -6.32 -29.10 9.40
N PRO A 430 -5.40 -28.42 10.10
CA PRO A 430 -5.73 -27.37 11.06
C PRO A 430 -6.53 -26.23 10.40
N LEU A 431 -7.43 -25.63 11.17
CA LEU A 431 -8.31 -24.56 10.71
C LEU A 431 -7.94 -23.22 11.35
N LEU A 432 -8.11 -22.15 10.59
CA LEU A 432 -8.19 -20.78 11.09
C LEU A 432 -9.65 -20.33 10.94
N ILE A 433 -10.39 -20.36 12.04
CA ILE A 433 -11.84 -20.20 12.07
C ILE A 433 -12.19 -18.72 12.27
N GLU A 434 -12.71 -18.06 11.25
CA GLU A 434 -13.18 -16.68 11.35
C GLU A 434 -14.66 -16.62 11.74
N LEU A 435 -14.98 -15.95 12.86
CA LEU A 435 -16.35 -15.61 13.24
C LEU A 435 -16.77 -14.30 12.59
N LYS A 436 -17.89 -14.31 11.85
CA LYS A 436 -18.41 -13.13 11.14
C LYS A 436 -19.78 -12.70 11.67
N PRO A 437 -19.85 -12.11 12.88
CA PRO A 437 -21.08 -11.49 13.33
C PRO A 437 -21.47 -10.34 12.38
N THR A 438 -22.75 -10.27 12.07
CA THR A 438 -23.43 -9.35 11.15
C THR A 438 -24.11 -8.18 11.86
N GLY A 439 -24.16 -8.20 13.21
CA GLY A 439 -24.64 -7.12 14.06
C GLY A 439 -26.00 -7.37 14.73
N SER A 440 -26.70 -8.45 14.38
CA SER A 440 -28.00 -8.80 14.96
C SER A 440 -27.98 -10.17 15.67
N GLU A 441 -26.80 -10.69 15.98
CA GLU A 441 -26.62 -11.95 16.71
C GLU A 441 -27.29 -11.89 18.09
N PRO A 442 -27.74 -13.03 18.64
CA PRO A 442 -28.25 -13.05 20.00
C PRO A 442 -27.13 -12.76 21.02
N ASN A 443 -27.50 -12.26 22.20
CA ASN A 443 -26.53 -11.89 23.24
C ASN A 443 -25.62 -13.04 23.69
N ASN A 444 -26.07 -14.30 23.52
CA ASN A 444 -25.32 -15.51 23.82
C ASN A 444 -24.52 -16.05 22.60
N TYR A 445 -24.25 -15.25 21.56
CA TYR A 445 -23.47 -15.65 20.38
C TYR A 445 -22.16 -16.37 20.70
N VAL A 446 -21.40 -15.83 21.66
CA VAL A 446 -20.14 -16.42 22.11
C VAL A 446 -20.38 -17.76 22.79
N ASP A 447 -21.45 -17.89 23.59
CA ASP A 447 -21.79 -19.16 24.25
C ASP A 447 -22.18 -20.23 23.23
N LEU A 448 -23.00 -19.88 22.22
CA LEU A 448 -23.36 -20.78 21.13
C LEU A 448 -22.12 -21.30 20.39
N PHE A 449 -21.13 -20.45 20.15
CA PHE A 449 -19.87 -20.87 19.54
C PHE A 449 -19.06 -21.80 20.46
N LEU A 450 -18.91 -21.45 21.73
CA LEU A 450 -18.15 -22.27 22.69
C LEU A 450 -18.80 -23.63 22.92
N GLU A 451 -20.13 -23.69 23.03
CA GLU A 451 -20.89 -24.93 23.10
C GLU A 451 -20.59 -25.84 21.91
N GLU A 452 -20.64 -25.31 20.68
CA GLU A 452 -20.32 -26.06 19.47
C GLU A 452 -18.82 -26.46 19.41
N TYR A 453 -17.91 -25.55 19.79
CA TYR A 453 -16.47 -25.80 19.84
C TYR A 453 -16.11 -26.96 20.78
N HIS A 454 -16.68 -26.96 21.99
CA HIS A 454 -16.48 -28.02 22.98
C HIS A 454 -17.17 -29.32 22.58
N ARG A 455 -18.40 -29.25 22.06
CA ARG A 455 -19.15 -30.43 21.56
C ARG A 455 -18.38 -31.17 20.46
N LEU A 456 -17.75 -30.43 19.55
CA LEU A 456 -16.94 -31.00 18.47
C LEU A 456 -15.55 -31.47 18.93
N GLY A 457 -15.12 -31.13 20.15
CA GLY A 457 -13.80 -31.46 20.68
C GLY A 457 -12.68 -30.83 19.87
N ILE A 458 -12.83 -29.55 19.50
CA ILE A 458 -11.84 -28.84 18.69
C ILE A 458 -10.55 -28.66 19.47
N SER A 459 -9.42 -29.04 18.87
CA SER A 459 -8.10 -28.91 19.49
C SER A 459 -7.52 -27.50 19.32
N LYS A 460 -6.60 -27.13 20.21
CA LYS A 460 -5.85 -25.86 20.20
C LYS A 460 -5.04 -25.58 18.92
N GLU A 461 -4.82 -26.60 18.09
CA GLU A 461 -4.21 -26.43 16.77
C GLU A 461 -5.12 -25.65 15.82
N ASN A 462 -6.43 -25.61 16.07
CA ASN A 462 -7.38 -24.79 15.34
C ASN A 462 -7.51 -23.44 16.04
N LYS A 463 -7.15 -22.37 15.33
CA LYS A 463 -7.16 -21.00 15.86
C LYS A 463 -8.47 -20.33 15.51
N VAL A 464 -8.92 -19.41 16.35
CA VAL A 464 -10.16 -18.65 16.14
C VAL A 464 -9.81 -17.18 15.93
N MET A 465 -10.49 -16.50 15.02
CA MET A 465 -10.29 -15.08 14.78
C MET A 465 -11.60 -14.38 14.44
N SER A 466 -11.62 -13.05 14.52
CA SER A 466 -12.74 -12.24 14.04
C SER A 466 -12.30 -10.82 13.79
N LEU A 467 -13.00 -10.15 12.86
CA LEU A 467 -13.03 -8.70 12.75
C LEU A 467 -13.68 -8.04 13.98
N ASN A 468 -14.46 -8.76 14.79
CA ASN A 468 -15.10 -8.20 15.98
C ASN A 468 -14.23 -8.46 17.23
N LEU A 469 -13.45 -7.46 17.65
CA LEU A 469 -12.56 -7.57 18.81
C LEU A 469 -13.31 -7.99 20.09
N LYS A 470 -14.52 -7.46 20.31
CA LYS A 470 -15.33 -7.79 21.51
C LYS A 470 -15.71 -9.26 21.56
N VAL A 471 -15.99 -9.90 20.40
CA VAL A 471 -16.24 -11.35 20.33
C VAL A 471 -14.99 -12.11 20.75
N MET A 472 -13.82 -11.70 20.28
CA MET A 472 -12.55 -12.38 20.60
C MET A 472 -12.15 -12.23 22.06
N GLU A 473 -12.30 -11.05 22.64
CA GLU A 473 -12.05 -10.82 24.07
C GLU A 473 -13.03 -11.58 24.96
N ALA A 474 -14.30 -11.69 24.54
CA ALA A 474 -15.30 -12.49 25.25
C ALA A 474 -14.96 -13.99 25.20
N ILE A 475 -14.48 -14.51 24.06
CA ILE A 475 -13.96 -15.88 23.94
C ILE A 475 -12.77 -16.07 24.89
N LYS A 476 -11.75 -15.21 24.83
CA LYS A 476 -10.57 -15.30 25.71
C LYS A 476 -10.93 -15.23 27.19
N LYS A 477 -11.94 -14.44 27.56
CA LYS A 477 -12.42 -14.33 28.94
C LYS A 477 -13.11 -15.60 29.43
N LYS A 478 -13.93 -16.23 28.57
CA LYS A 478 -14.72 -17.43 28.93
C LYS A 478 -13.90 -18.72 28.84
N ASP A 479 -13.03 -18.82 27.83
CA ASP A 479 -12.09 -19.93 27.66
C ASP A 479 -10.70 -19.42 27.21
N PRO A 480 -9.79 -19.19 28.17
CA PRO A 480 -8.43 -18.73 27.88
C PRO A 480 -7.57 -19.73 27.11
N ALA A 481 -7.95 -21.01 27.04
CA ALA A 481 -7.18 -22.06 26.36
C ALA A 481 -7.35 -21.98 24.83
N ILE A 482 -8.42 -21.35 24.34
CA ILE A 482 -8.61 -21.09 22.91
C ILE A 482 -7.60 -20.05 22.45
N THR A 483 -6.87 -20.39 21.37
CA THR A 483 -5.98 -19.47 20.69
C THR A 483 -6.81 -18.56 19.81
N ALA A 484 -6.90 -17.27 20.18
CA ALA A 484 -7.81 -16.31 19.59
C ALA A 484 -7.06 -15.08 19.04
N GLY A 485 -7.46 -14.58 17.87
CA GLY A 485 -6.81 -13.47 17.21
C GLY A 485 -7.74 -12.38 16.67
N TYR A 486 -7.22 -11.17 16.49
CA TYR A 486 -7.95 -10.01 15.99
C TYR A 486 -7.61 -9.72 14.52
N VAL A 487 -8.64 -9.70 13.66
CA VAL A 487 -8.52 -9.34 12.23
C VAL A 487 -8.66 -7.83 12.06
N ILE A 488 -7.63 -7.19 11.53
CA ILE A 488 -7.47 -5.73 11.46
C ILE A 488 -7.36 -5.29 9.99
N PRO A 489 -8.40 -4.68 9.41
CA PRO A 489 -8.36 -4.17 8.04
C PRO A 489 -7.62 -2.83 7.92
N ILE A 490 -7.73 -1.98 8.95
CA ILE A 490 -7.14 -0.64 8.98
C ILE A 490 -6.45 -0.45 10.34
N GLN A 491 -5.15 -0.14 10.32
CA GLN A 491 -4.35 0.21 11.50
C GLN A 491 -3.46 1.43 11.20
N PHE A 492 -3.64 2.50 11.97
CA PHE A 492 -2.68 3.60 12.05
C PHE A 492 -2.17 3.74 13.47
N GLY A 493 -0.85 3.70 13.68
CA GLY A 493 -0.24 3.71 15.01
C GLY A 493 0.15 2.31 15.49
N LEU A 494 0.13 2.08 16.81
CA LEU A 494 0.56 0.84 17.48
C LEU A 494 -0.63 -0.08 17.79
N PHE A 495 -0.41 -1.39 17.97
CA PHE A 495 -1.44 -2.26 18.57
C PHE A 495 -1.78 -1.81 19.99
N GLY A 496 -3.04 -1.95 20.38
CA GLY A 496 -3.49 -1.72 21.76
C GLY A 496 -3.09 -2.86 22.69
N ASP A 497 -3.74 -2.92 23.84
CA ASP A 497 -3.53 -3.93 24.88
C ASP A 497 -4.63 -5.00 24.85
N GLU A 498 -5.02 -5.40 23.64
CA GLU A 498 -6.06 -6.42 23.44
C GLU A 498 -5.65 -7.75 24.08
N THR A 499 -6.60 -8.54 24.59
CA THR A 499 -6.27 -9.81 25.27
C THR A 499 -6.04 -10.99 24.32
N VAL A 500 -6.01 -10.74 23.00
CA VAL A 500 -5.84 -11.77 21.96
C VAL A 500 -4.39 -12.26 21.84
N ASP A 501 -4.22 -13.49 21.35
CA ASP A 501 -2.92 -14.17 21.22
C ASP A 501 -2.19 -13.84 19.91
N PHE A 502 -2.92 -13.38 18.88
CA PHE A 502 -2.34 -13.02 17.58
C PHE A 502 -3.14 -11.94 16.85
N TYR A 503 -2.51 -11.31 15.85
CA TYR A 503 -3.12 -10.31 14.97
C TYR A 503 -3.12 -10.80 13.52
N VAL A 504 -4.15 -10.43 12.76
CA VAL A 504 -4.29 -10.73 11.33
C VAL A 504 -4.49 -9.40 10.61
N ILE A 505 -3.42 -8.84 10.05
CA ILE A 505 -3.39 -7.46 9.55
C ILE A 505 -3.43 -7.40 8.03
N GLU A 506 -4.24 -6.49 7.48
CA GLU A 506 -4.28 -6.27 6.04
C GLU A 506 -2.99 -5.58 5.56
N ASP A 507 -2.55 -5.88 4.33
CA ASP A 507 -1.25 -5.42 3.81
C ASP A 507 -1.06 -3.88 3.89
N PHE A 508 -2.13 -3.11 3.68
CA PHE A 508 -2.15 -1.65 3.71
C PHE A 508 -1.73 -1.11 5.07
N SER A 509 -2.14 -1.83 6.10
CA SER A 509 -1.95 -1.49 7.50
C SER A 509 -0.63 -2.01 8.05
N TYR A 510 0.00 -2.99 7.40
CA TYR A 510 1.23 -3.60 7.90
C TYR A 510 2.40 -2.61 7.93
N ARG A 511 3.10 -2.57 9.06
CA ARG A 511 4.39 -1.88 9.22
C ARG A 511 5.33 -2.76 10.03
N SER A 512 6.63 -2.75 9.72
CA SER A 512 7.59 -3.65 10.38
C SER A 512 7.70 -3.45 11.90
N TYR A 513 7.42 -2.23 12.39
CA TYR A 513 7.37 -1.96 13.83
C TYR A 513 6.20 -2.68 14.54
N LEU A 514 5.09 -2.95 13.84
CA LEU A 514 3.95 -3.68 14.41
C LEU A 514 4.31 -5.13 14.70
N SER A 515 5.02 -5.78 13.77
CA SER A 515 5.57 -7.12 14.01
C SER A 515 6.56 -7.14 15.16
N THR A 516 7.41 -6.11 15.28
CA THR A 516 8.34 -5.97 16.42
C THR A 516 7.58 -5.81 17.74
N GLN A 517 6.54 -4.97 17.77
CA GLN A 517 5.69 -4.78 18.94
C GLN A 517 5.00 -6.08 19.35
N ALA A 518 4.41 -6.80 18.40
CA ALA A 518 3.77 -8.08 18.65
C ALA A 518 4.75 -9.11 19.22
N PHE A 519 5.97 -9.18 18.69
CA PHE A 519 7.03 -10.03 19.21
C PHE A 519 7.32 -9.74 20.70
N TRP A 520 7.47 -8.47 21.09
CA TRP A 520 7.66 -8.08 22.50
C TRP A 520 6.47 -8.40 23.40
N LYS A 521 5.26 -8.46 22.83
CA LYS A 521 4.03 -8.87 23.53
C LYS A 521 3.80 -10.39 23.47
N ASN A 522 4.73 -11.18 22.93
CA ASN A 522 4.59 -12.62 22.69
C ASN A 522 3.34 -12.97 21.85
N LYS A 523 3.06 -12.16 20.83
CA LYS A 523 1.92 -12.34 19.91
C LYS A 523 2.41 -12.61 18.50
N GLU A 524 1.64 -13.42 17.78
CA GLU A 524 1.90 -13.69 16.37
C GLU A 524 1.25 -12.63 15.47
N VAL A 525 1.78 -12.45 14.26
CA VAL A 525 1.22 -11.59 13.21
C VAL A 525 1.07 -12.39 11.93
N TYR A 526 -0.15 -12.42 11.40
CA TYR A 526 -0.48 -12.92 10.08
C TYR A 526 -0.84 -11.74 9.17
N VAL A 527 -0.61 -11.90 7.87
CA VAL A 527 -0.97 -10.88 6.87
C VAL A 527 -1.97 -11.43 5.86
N TRP A 528 -2.92 -10.60 5.43
CA TRP A 528 -3.97 -10.98 4.48
C TRP A 528 -4.29 -9.85 3.48
N THR A 529 -4.88 -10.13 2.31
CA THR A 529 -4.81 -11.41 1.57
C THR A 529 -3.76 -11.24 0.48
N ILE A 530 -2.67 -12.00 0.56
CA ILE A 530 -1.50 -11.79 -0.32
C ILE A 530 -1.53 -12.77 -1.48
N ASN A 531 -1.69 -12.26 -2.70
CA ASN A 531 -1.96 -13.08 -3.89
C ASN A 531 -0.98 -12.88 -5.06
N ASP A 532 -0.20 -11.80 -5.08
CA ASP A 532 0.84 -11.56 -6.07
C ASP A 532 2.19 -12.08 -5.60
N SER A 533 3.02 -12.53 -6.54
CA SER A 533 4.32 -13.15 -6.24
C SER A 533 5.28 -12.19 -5.53
N SER A 534 5.29 -10.91 -5.92
CA SER A 534 6.14 -9.88 -5.31
C SER A 534 5.82 -9.65 -3.83
N ARG A 535 4.55 -9.46 -3.47
CA ARG A 535 4.13 -9.31 -2.07
C ARG A 535 4.28 -10.61 -1.29
N ILE A 536 4.05 -11.78 -1.91
CA ILE A 536 4.34 -13.07 -1.25
C ILE A 536 5.83 -13.13 -0.86
N GLU A 537 6.75 -12.88 -1.79
CA GLU A 537 8.19 -12.87 -1.50
C GLU A 537 8.56 -11.81 -0.46
N HIS A 538 7.98 -10.61 -0.54
CA HIS A 538 8.13 -9.57 0.47
C HIS A 538 7.81 -10.09 1.87
N TYR A 539 6.62 -10.67 2.06
CA TYR A 539 6.16 -11.13 3.37
C TYR A 539 6.84 -12.41 3.86
N LEU A 540 7.34 -13.25 2.96
CA LEU A 540 8.18 -14.40 3.33
C LEU A 540 9.49 -13.97 4.02
N LEU A 541 9.95 -12.75 3.75
CA LEU A 541 11.17 -12.16 4.32
C LEU A 541 10.91 -11.23 5.51
N LYS A 542 9.65 -10.93 5.83
CA LYS A 542 9.28 -10.09 6.99
C LYS A 542 9.16 -10.92 8.26
N PRO A 543 9.34 -10.34 9.47
CA PRO A 543 9.22 -11.05 10.75
C PRO A 543 7.76 -11.40 11.18
N ILE A 544 6.94 -11.93 10.27
CA ILE A 544 5.56 -12.39 10.53
C ILE A 544 5.46 -13.90 10.72
N GLN A 545 4.36 -14.45 11.21
CA GLN A 545 4.19 -15.89 11.44
C GLN A 545 3.50 -16.63 10.28
N GLY A 546 2.77 -15.92 9.41
CA GLY A 546 2.14 -16.56 8.26
C GLY A 546 1.41 -15.63 7.30
N ILE A 547 1.04 -16.18 6.16
CA ILE A 547 0.42 -15.46 5.04
C ILE A 547 -0.91 -16.15 4.72
N ILE A 548 -2.00 -15.37 4.72
CA ILE A 548 -3.32 -15.78 4.23
C ILE A 548 -3.40 -15.44 2.73
N THR A 549 -3.73 -16.44 1.90
CA THR A 549 -3.61 -16.35 0.45
C THR A 549 -4.61 -17.24 -0.29
N ASP A 550 -5.09 -16.80 -1.44
CA ASP A 550 -5.85 -17.62 -2.39
C ASP A 550 -4.93 -18.52 -3.24
N LYS A 551 -3.60 -18.32 -3.16
CA LYS A 551 -2.58 -19.05 -3.93
C LYS A 551 -1.57 -19.78 -3.03
N PRO A 552 -2.02 -20.72 -2.16
CA PRO A 552 -1.13 -21.43 -1.25
C PRO A 552 -0.05 -22.25 -1.99
N GLY A 553 -0.37 -22.82 -3.15
CA GLY A 553 0.61 -23.56 -3.97
C GLY A 553 1.76 -22.69 -4.47
N LEU A 554 1.44 -21.47 -4.96
CA LEU A 554 2.46 -20.49 -5.36
C LEU A 554 3.28 -20.05 -4.15
N THR A 555 2.63 -19.78 -3.03
CA THR A 555 3.31 -19.37 -1.78
C THR A 555 4.29 -20.43 -1.30
N ARG A 556 3.90 -21.71 -1.35
CA ARG A 556 4.80 -22.83 -1.02
C ARG A 556 5.96 -22.97 -1.99
N TYR A 557 5.70 -22.80 -3.28
CA TYR A 557 6.74 -22.80 -4.29
C TYR A 557 7.77 -21.70 -3.99
N LEU A 558 7.33 -20.45 -3.81
CA LEU A 558 8.19 -19.30 -3.52
C LEU A 558 8.93 -19.46 -2.18
N ALA A 559 8.27 -19.95 -1.12
CA ALA A 559 8.92 -20.20 0.17
C ALA A 559 10.02 -21.27 0.09
N LYS A 560 9.83 -22.31 -0.72
CA LYS A 560 10.89 -23.30 -0.99
C LYS A 560 11.98 -22.73 -1.86
N ASP A 561 11.60 -21.93 -2.86
CA ASP A 561 12.55 -21.34 -3.78
C ASP A 561 13.47 -20.32 -3.10
N LEU A 562 12.95 -19.55 -2.13
CA LEU A 562 13.77 -18.69 -1.25
C LEU A 562 14.77 -19.46 -0.38
N LYS A 563 14.48 -20.74 -0.05
CA LYS A 563 15.38 -21.59 0.73
C LYS A 563 16.44 -22.28 -0.13
N LYS A 564 16.23 -22.37 -1.45
CA LYS A 564 17.27 -22.87 -2.35
C LYS A 564 18.36 -21.80 -2.44
N ASP A 565 19.60 -22.24 -2.62
CA ASP A 565 20.69 -21.35 -2.98
C ASP A 565 20.46 -20.87 -4.42
N THR A 566 19.56 -19.90 -4.59
CA THR A 566 19.25 -19.33 -5.90
C THR A 566 20.46 -18.56 -6.38
N SER A 567 20.60 -18.48 -7.71
CA SER A 567 21.68 -17.71 -8.32
C SER A 567 21.71 -16.30 -7.76
N TYR A 568 22.89 -15.69 -7.75
CA TYR A 568 23.09 -14.30 -7.38
C TYR A 568 22.02 -13.35 -7.96
N PHE A 569 21.70 -13.57 -9.24
CA PHE A 569 20.75 -12.78 -10.01
C PHE A 569 19.34 -12.86 -9.44
N ASP A 570 18.86 -14.07 -9.12
CA ASP A 570 17.54 -14.26 -8.55
C ASP A 570 17.42 -13.58 -7.19
N ARG A 571 18.49 -13.63 -6.37
CA ARG A 571 18.54 -12.96 -5.07
C ARG A 571 18.46 -11.44 -5.21
N LEU A 572 19.22 -10.86 -6.14
CA LEU A 572 19.17 -9.42 -6.42
C LEU A 572 17.81 -8.97 -6.96
N ILE A 573 17.26 -9.69 -7.94
CA ILE A 573 15.95 -9.38 -8.52
C ILE A 573 14.88 -9.41 -7.44
N ARG A 574 14.92 -10.40 -6.53
CA ARG A 574 14.03 -10.48 -5.37
C ARG A 574 14.17 -9.29 -4.42
N ILE A 575 15.40 -8.87 -4.13
CA ILE A 575 15.64 -7.69 -3.29
C ILE A 575 15.06 -6.43 -3.94
N ILE A 576 15.21 -6.31 -5.26
CA ILE A 576 14.68 -5.17 -6.01
C ILE A 576 13.14 -5.22 -6.09
N SER A 577 12.55 -6.40 -6.30
CA SER A 577 11.10 -6.58 -6.50
C SER A 577 10.28 -6.52 -5.22
N SER A 578 10.84 -6.99 -4.09
CA SER A 578 10.13 -7.07 -2.80
C SER A 578 10.11 -5.75 -2.02
N LEU A 579 10.48 -4.63 -2.62
CA LEU A 579 10.55 -3.32 -1.93
C LEU A 579 9.65 -2.25 -2.56
N TYR A 580 8.82 -2.65 -3.53
CA TYR A 580 7.75 -1.83 -4.11
C TYR A 580 6.42 -2.09 -3.42
#